data_AF-A0A1F9MJ59-F1
#
_entry.id   AF-A0A1F9MJ59-F1
#
_cell.length_a   1.000
_cell.length_b   1.000
_cell.length_c   1.000
_cell.angle_alpha   90.00
_cell.angle_beta   90.00
_cell.angle_gamma   90.00
#
_symmetry.space_group_name_H-M   'P 1'
#
loop_
_entity.id
_entity.type
_entity.pdbx_description
1 polymer ?
#
loop_
_entity_poly.entity_id
_entity_poly.type
_entity_poly.pdbx_seq_one_letter_code
_entity_poly.pdbx_strand_id
1 'polypeptide(L)'
;MLKSSIKIARPIDVVWDYFTEITNWSKWYGGGLKEILPDWQNGATLIWSSGGSSTIKKIVSKQEIGISGAWMDTSYMFYASGDSATTIEVIEFEPKGGAGFNDGGVAHKAELQKTLQNLKISVESETAFSRQFLYASSAGDTSNVVNRNGLTALTCYAASCAGMLIAWYLYSPAIIAYMGGSVDDASQHHFVIYQLLFLIAISPLINGVLRSILFTIGRASADSHFMPIIALLVYAISGLGFFSSKRSQEGSIFVIILTGTFFFIDTIVALLFLLRITKKETIITDK
;
A
#
# COMPACT_ATOMS: atom_id res chain seq x y z
N MET A 1 37.76 7.33 -4.61
CA MET A 1 36.77 7.13 -3.54
C MET A 1 35.81 8.29 -3.51
N LEU A 2 34.51 8.03 -3.64
CA LEU A 2 33.46 9.04 -3.52
C LEU A 2 32.76 8.90 -2.17
N LYS A 3 32.43 10.03 -1.55
CA LYS A 3 31.77 10.07 -0.24
C LYS A 3 30.63 11.10 -0.26
N SER A 4 29.47 10.69 0.24
CA SER A 4 28.30 11.54 0.45
C SER A 4 27.68 11.23 1.81
N SER A 5 27.01 12.20 2.43
CA SER A 5 26.37 12.00 3.73
C SER A 5 25.10 12.82 3.87
N ILE A 6 24.18 12.33 4.69
CA ILE A 6 22.93 13.03 4.99
C ILE A 6 22.48 12.75 6.43
N LYS A 7 21.85 13.75 7.07
CA LYS A 7 21.20 13.60 8.37
C LYS A 7 19.70 13.39 8.20
N ILE A 8 19.18 12.32 8.77
CA ILE A 8 17.76 11.96 8.81
C ILE A 8 17.25 12.18 10.25
N ALA A 9 16.17 12.92 10.42
CA ALA A 9 15.57 13.26 11.70
C ALA A 9 14.71 12.10 12.27
N ARG A 10 15.29 10.89 12.27
CA ARG A 10 14.72 9.68 12.86
C ARG A 10 15.77 8.89 13.64
N PRO A 11 15.35 8.18 14.72
CA PRO A 11 16.24 7.27 15.47
C PRO A 11 16.80 6.17 14.57
N ILE A 12 17.97 5.65 14.94
CA ILE A 12 18.70 4.68 14.12
C ILE A 12 17.92 3.40 13.87
N ASP A 13 17.15 2.93 14.84
CA ASP A 13 16.30 1.74 14.69
C ASP A 13 15.30 1.90 13.55
N VAL A 14 14.63 3.07 13.51
CA VAL A 14 13.63 3.38 12.48
C VAL A 14 14.27 3.49 11.10
N VAL A 15 15.44 4.13 11.02
CA VAL A 15 16.17 4.29 9.75
C VAL A 15 16.69 2.94 9.26
N TRP A 16 17.21 2.11 10.17
CA TRP A 16 17.72 0.79 9.87
C TRP A 16 16.62 -0.14 9.37
N ASP A 17 15.52 -0.26 10.11
CA ASP A 17 14.39 -1.11 9.74
C ASP A 17 13.83 -0.70 8.37
N TYR A 18 13.71 0.61 8.12
CA TYR A 18 13.29 1.12 6.82
C TYR A 18 14.26 0.73 5.70
N PHE A 19 15.57 0.82 5.96
CA PHE A 19 16.62 0.50 4.99
C PHE A 19 16.68 -0.99 4.67
N THR A 20 16.50 -1.87 5.66
CA THR A 20 16.54 -3.32 5.47
C THR A 20 15.22 -3.90 4.95
N GLU A 21 14.14 -3.14 4.95
CA GLU A 21 12.88 -3.57 4.35
C GLU A 21 12.97 -3.55 2.81
N ILE A 22 12.90 -4.73 2.19
CA ILE A 22 13.08 -4.92 0.73
C ILE A 22 12.13 -4.02 -0.07
N THR A 23 10.88 -3.92 0.37
CA THR A 23 9.84 -3.14 -0.32
C THR A 23 10.08 -1.63 -0.33
N ASN A 24 10.98 -1.12 0.52
CA ASN A 24 11.30 0.30 0.59
C ASN A 24 12.38 0.72 -0.42
N TRP A 25 13.21 -0.20 -0.92
CA TRP A 25 14.32 0.12 -1.82
C TRP A 25 13.86 0.83 -3.11
N SER A 26 12.75 0.37 -3.69
CA SER A 26 12.19 0.99 -4.89
C SER A 26 11.73 2.44 -4.70
N LYS A 27 11.51 2.87 -3.46
CA LYS A 27 11.00 4.22 -3.15
C LYS A 27 12.10 5.28 -3.21
N TRP A 28 13.37 4.92 -2.98
CA TRP A 28 14.45 5.89 -2.85
C TRP A 28 15.65 5.64 -3.77
N TYR A 29 16.00 4.38 -4.05
CA TYR A 29 17.21 4.02 -4.81
C TYR A 29 17.04 4.14 -6.33
N GLY A 30 15.80 4.13 -6.82
CA GLY A 30 15.48 4.14 -8.27
C GLY A 30 15.49 2.76 -8.93
N GLY A 31 16.02 1.74 -8.24
CA GLY A 31 15.87 0.31 -8.56
C GLY A 31 15.18 -0.43 -7.42
N GLY A 32 14.34 -1.40 -7.75
CA GLY A 32 13.74 -2.28 -6.74
C GLY A 32 14.72 -3.35 -6.30
N LEU A 33 14.75 -3.65 -5.00
CA LEU A 33 15.31 -4.90 -4.51
C LEU A 33 14.20 -5.95 -4.54
N LYS A 34 14.46 -7.10 -5.16
CA LYS A 34 13.46 -8.16 -5.32
C LYS A 34 13.51 -9.15 -4.16
N GLU A 35 14.72 -9.59 -3.83
CA GLU A 35 14.95 -10.65 -2.85
C GLU A 35 16.37 -10.57 -2.29
N ILE A 36 16.58 -11.09 -1.08
CA ILE A 36 17.89 -11.22 -0.46
C ILE A 36 18.02 -12.66 0.02
N LEU A 37 19.09 -13.33 -0.40
CA LEU A 37 19.31 -14.76 -0.12
C LEU A 37 20.57 -14.97 0.73
N PRO A 38 20.49 -15.67 1.89
CA PRO A 38 19.27 -16.19 2.52
C PRO A 38 18.49 -15.14 3.34
N ASP A 39 19.14 -14.07 3.79
CA ASP A 39 18.59 -12.92 4.50
C ASP A 39 19.69 -11.84 4.60
N TRP A 40 19.50 -10.76 5.35
CA TRP A 40 20.50 -9.73 5.67
C TRP A 40 21.67 -10.27 6.53
N GLN A 41 22.60 -10.97 5.89
CA GLN A 41 23.81 -11.50 6.52
C GLN A 41 25.05 -11.36 5.63
N ASN A 42 26.24 -11.56 6.21
CA ASN A 42 27.50 -11.57 5.46
C ASN A 42 27.47 -12.67 4.39
N GLY A 43 27.89 -12.33 3.17
CA GLY A 43 27.87 -13.22 2.01
C GLY A 43 26.50 -13.36 1.35
N ALA A 44 25.44 -12.70 1.86
CA ALA A 44 24.13 -12.76 1.23
C ALA A 44 24.12 -12.14 -0.17
N THR A 45 23.25 -12.67 -1.04
CA THR A 45 23.07 -12.20 -2.41
C THR A 45 21.84 -11.31 -2.49
N LEU A 46 22.02 -10.07 -2.97
CA LEU A 46 20.93 -9.16 -3.30
C LEU A 46 20.53 -9.39 -4.75
N ILE A 47 19.27 -9.72 -5.00
CA ILE A 47 18.70 -9.88 -6.33
C ILE A 47 17.90 -8.62 -6.66
N TRP A 48 18.33 -7.88 -7.68
CA TRP A 48 17.69 -6.63 -8.08
C TRP A 48 16.54 -6.87 -9.04
N SER A 49 15.51 -6.02 -9.00
CA SER A 49 14.35 -6.13 -9.90
C SER A 49 14.70 -5.81 -11.36
N SER A 50 15.66 -4.91 -11.59
CA SER A 50 16.05 -4.43 -12.93
C SER A 50 17.31 -5.11 -13.50
N GLY A 51 17.89 -6.10 -12.83
CA GLY A 51 19.14 -6.70 -13.31
C GLY A 51 19.79 -7.66 -12.31
N GLY A 52 21.11 -7.87 -12.48
CA GLY A 52 21.92 -8.93 -11.86
C GLY A 52 21.93 -9.00 -10.33
N SER A 53 23.02 -9.48 -9.75
CA SER A 53 23.13 -9.67 -8.30
C SER A 53 24.28 -8.89 -7.71
N SER A 54 24.09 -8.42 -6.47
CA SER A 54 25.16 -7.91 -5.63
C SER A 54 25.39 -8.83 -4.44
N THR A 55 26.50 -8.68 -3.74
CA THR A 55 26.83 -9.49 -2.54
C THR A 55 27.06 -8.60 -1.33
N ILE A 56 26.50 -8.94 -0.17
CA ILE A 56 26.82 -8.30 1.11
C ILE A 56 28.21 -8.74 1.53
N LYS A 57 29.19 -7.83 1.46
CA LYS A 57 30.55 -8.08 1.95
C LYS A 57 30.64 -8.00 3.47
N LYS A 58 29.90 -7.06 4.05
CA LYS A 58 29.92 -6.79 5.48
C LYS A 58 28.56 -6.26 5.91
N ILE A 59 28.03 -6.77 7.00
CA ILE A 59 26.86 -6.22 7.68
C ILE A 59 27.12 -6.23 9.18
N VAL A 60 26.98 -5.06 9.80
CA VAL A 60 27.01 -4.86 11.24
C VAL A 60 25.71 -4.13 11.57
N SER A 61 24.82 -4.82 12.27
CA SER A 61 23.47 -4.33 12.54
C SER A 61 23.50 -2.91 13.13
N LYS A 62 22.71 -2.00 12.54
CA LYS A 62 22.59 -0.58 12.92
C LYS A 62 23.90 0.22 12.83
N GLN A 63 24.87 -0.24 12.06
CA GLN A 63 26.17 0.46 11.92
C GLN A 63 26.66 0.50 10.49
N GLU A 64 26.66 -0.63 9.78
CA GLU A 64 27.29 -0.70 8.46
C GLU A 64 26.66 -1.79 7.58
N ILE A 65 26.47 -1.48 6.30
CA ILE A 65 26.19 -2.44 5.23
C ILE A 65 27.12 -2.15 4.06
N GLY A 66 28.02 -3.07 3.76
CA GLY A 66 28.89 -3.06 2.59
C GLY A 66 28.35 -3.99 1.50
N ILE A 67 28.05 -3.42 0.33
CA ILE A 67 27.50 -4.11 -0.84
C ILE A 67 28.55 -4.12 -1.94
N SER A 68 28.83 -5.30 -2.50
CA SER A 68 29.65 -5.46 -3.69
C SER A 68 28.78 -5.57 -4.92
N GLY A 69 28.75 -4.51 -5.73
CA GLY A 69 28.13 -4.51 -7.03
C GLY A 69 29.09 -4.93 -8.14
N ALA A 70 28.53 -5.12 -9.34
CA ALA A 70 29.29 -5.44 -10.55
C ALA A 70 30.32 -4.34 -10.89
N TRP A 71 29.95 -3.08 -10.70
CA TRP A 71 30.75 -1.92 -11.10
C TRP A 71 31.57 -1.29 -9.98
N MET A 72 31.12 -1.41 -8.73
CA MET A 72 31.77 -0.80 -7.58
C MET A 72 31.37 -1.48 -6.27
N ASP A 73 32.15 -1.24 -5.22
CA ASP A 73 31.75 -1.55 -3.85
C ASP A 73 31.20 -0.28 -3.20
N THR A 74 30.13 -0.43 -2.42
CA THR A 74 29.44 0.67 -1.73
C THR A 74 29.25 0.30 -0.27
N SER A 75 29.68 1.17 0.65
CA SER A 75 29.44 1.02 2.09
C SER A 75 28.48 2.11 2.58
N TYR A 76 27.38 1.67 3.21
CA TYR A 76 26.44 2.51 3.94
C TYR A 76 26.78 2.44 5.43
N MET A 77 27.18 3.56 6.02
CA MET A 77 27.51 3.67 7.43
C MET A 77 26.45 4.50 8.14
N PHE A 78 25.99 4.03 9.30
CA PHE A 78 24.92 4.61 10.10
C PHE A 78 25.49 5.09 11.43
N TYR A 79 25.29 6.36 11.73
CA TYR A 79 25.74 6.98 12.98
C TYR A 79 24.55 7.58 13.70
N ALA A 80 24.32 7.17 14.95
CA ALA A 80 23.35 7.86 15.81
C ALA A 80 23.84 9.29 16.07
N SER A 81 22.96 10.27 15.86
CA SER A 81 23.20 11.69 16.12
C SER A 81 22.25 12.14 17.24
N GLY A 82 22.45 11.57 18.44
CA GLY A 82 21.51 11.67 19.57
C GLY A 82 20.33 10.70 19.43
N ASP A 83 19.29 10.89 20.26
CA ASP A 83 18.18 9.92 20.37
C ASP A 83 17.16 9.99 19.22
N SER A 84 17.21 11.06 18.41
CA SER A 84 16.15 11.38 17.45
C SER A 84 16.63 11.56 16.01
N ALA A 85 17.93 11.38 15.74
CA ALA A 85 18.48 11.55 14.41
C ALA A 85 19.58 10.54 14.09
N THR A 86 19.74 10.25 12.80
CA THR A 86 20.74 9.34 12.27
C THR A 86 21.45 10.01 11.10
N THR A 87 22.77 9.96 11.07
CA THR A 87 23.56 10.34 9.90
C THR A 87 23.90 9.09 9.11
N ILE A 88 23.54 9.07 7.83
CA ILE A 88 23.97 8.04 6.88
C ILE A 88 25.11 8.60 6.06
N GLU A 89 26.22 7.87 6.00
CA GLU A 89 27.33 8.12 5.11
C GLU A 89 27.41 7.01 4.07
N VAL A 90 27.57 7.37 2.80
CA VAL A 90 27.80 6.42 1.71
C VAL A 90 29.19 6.65 1.16
N ILE A 91 29.96 5.56 1.11
CA ILE A 91 31.31 5.52 0.57
C ILE A 91 31.31 4.56 -0.61
N GLU A 92 31.65 5.07 -1.78
CA GLU A 92 31.83 4.27 -2.99
C GLU A 92 33.32 4.18 -3.33
N PHE A 93 33.78 2.94 -3.49
CA PHE A 93 35.15 2.62 -3.84
C PHE A 93 35.39 2.80 -5.33
N GLU A 94 36.63 2.59 -5.76
CA GLU A 94 37.02 2.74 -7.15
C GLU A 94 36.22 1.80 -8.06
N PRO A 95 35.80 2.27 -9.26
CA PRO A 95 35.11 1.41 -10.20
C PRO A 95 35.97 0.22 -10.62
N LYS A 96 35.32 -0.92 -10.86
CA LYS A 96 35.95 -2.18 -11.27
C LYS A 96 36.02 -2.28 -12.79
N GLY A 97 36.89 -3.17 -13.29
CA GLY A 97 36.91 -3.56 -14.70
C GLY A 97 37.35 -2.46 -15.67
N GLY A 98 38.17 -1.50 -15.22
CA GLY A 98 38.64 -0.39 -16.04
C GLY A 98 37.60 0.71 -16.26
N ALA A 99 36.43 0.63 -15.62
CA ALA A 99 35.50 1.73 -15.56
C ALA A 99 36.13 2.93 -14.82
N GLY A 100 35.73 4.14 -15.19
CA GLY A 100 36.24 5.36 -14.60
C GLY A 100 35.27 6.51 -14.82
N PHE A 101 35.45 7.59 -14.05
CA PHE A 101 34.66 8.80 -14.20
C PHE A 101 35.45 9.85 -14.99
N ASN A 102 34.96 10.22 -16.16
CA ASN A 102 35.62 11.23 -17.02
C ASN A 102 35.67 12.62 -16.35
N ASP A 103 34.75 12.89 -15.43
CA ASP A 103 34.62 14.14 -14.68
C ASP A 103 35.16 14.03 -13.24
N GLY A 104 35.91 12.96 -12.93
CA GLY A 104 36.36 12.68 -11.57
C GLY A 104 35.25 12.29 -10.58
N GLY A 105 34.05 11.97 -11.08
CA GLY A 105 32.92 11.46 -10.28
C GLY A 105 31.99 12.55 -9.76
N VAL A 106 32.05 13.76 -10.30
CA VAL A 106 31.23 14.90 -9.87
C VAL A 106 29.74 14.63 -10.13
N ALA A 107 29.38 14.21 -11.34
CA ALA A 107 28.01 13.88 -11.70
C ALA A 107 27.47 12.71 -10.86
N HIS A 108 28.29 11.67 -10.67
CA HIS A 108 27.90 10.49 -9.88
C HIS A 108 27.70 10.83 -8.40
N LYS A 109 28.57 11.66 -7.82
CA LYS A 109 28.40 12.16 -6.45
C LYS A 109 27.11 12.98 -6.29
N ALA A 110 26.73 13.76 -7.29
CA ALA A 110 25.47 14.51 -7.27
C ALA A 110 24.25 13.58 -7.33
N GLU A 111 24.30 12.52 -8.13
CA GLU A 111 23.27 11.48 -8.18
C GLU A 111 23.16 10.71 -6.85
N LEU A 112 24.29 10.36 -6.24
CA LEU A 112 24.33 9.72 -4.93
C LEU A 112 23.70 10.64 -3.85
N GLN A 113 24.02 11.93 -3.88
CA GLN A 113 23.42 12.90 -2.96
C GLN A 113 21.90 12.99 -3.16
N LYS A 114 21.42 12.99 -4.41
CA LYS A 114 19.98 12.98 -4.72
C LYS A 114 19.30 11.72 -4.19
N THR A 115 19.93 10.57 -4.36
CA THR A 115 19.44 9.28 -3.85
C THR A 115 19.31 9.29 -2.32
N LEU A 116 20.30 9.86 -1.62
CA LEU A 116 20.23 10.04 -0.17
C LEU A 116 19.13 11.02 0.27
N GLN A 117 18.88 12.08 -0.51
CA GLN A 117 17.76 12.99 -0.24
C GLN A 117 16.41 12.28 -0.39
N ASN A 118 16.25 11.42 -1.39
CA ASN A 118 15.04 10.61 -1.53
C ASN A 118 14.85 9.70 -0.31
N LEU A 119 15.90 9.01 0.14
CA LEU A 119 15.86 8.16 1.35
C LEU A 119 15.40 8.95 2.58
N LYS A 120 15.98 10.14 2.79
CA LYS A 120 15.57 11.04 3.88
C LYS A 120 14.08 11.36 3.81
N ILE A 121 13.58 11.80 2.65
CA ILE A 121 12.18 12.17 2.46
C ILE A 121 11.25 10.97 2.74
N SER A 122 11.57 9.79 2.22
CA SER A 122 10.73 8.60 2.39
C SER A 122 10.70 8.14 3.84
N VAL A 123 11.85 8.09 4.52
CA VAL A 123 11.93 7.72 5.95
C VAL A 123 11.18 8.72 6.83
N GLU A 124 11.34 10.02 6.60
CA GLU A 124 10.73 11.06 7.44
C GLU A 124 9.21 11.15 7.25
N SER A 125 8.71 10.90 6.04
CA SER A 125 7.27 11.00 5.72
C SER A 125 6.45 9.79 6.20
N GLU A 126 6.91 8.55 5.97
CA GLU A 126 6.14 7.34 6.31
C GLU A 126 6.04 7.09 7.83
N THR A 127 7.08 7.49 8.56
CA THR A 127 7.13 7.32 10.02
C THR A 127 6.35 8.39 10.76
N ALA A 128 6.14 9.56 10.14
CA ALA A 128 5.23 10.58 10.69
C ALA A 128 3.79 10.03 10.72
N PHE A 129 3.39 9.31 9.68
CA PHE A 129 2.07 8.69 9.59
C PHE A 129 1.85 7.59 10.64
N SER A 130 2.86 6.74 10.85
CA SER A 130 2.79 5.65 11.84
C SER A 130 2.67 6.18 13.28
N ARG A 131 3.34 7.28 13.63
CA ARG A 131 3.19 7.92 14.94
C ARG A 131 1.82 8.53 15.15
N GLN A 132 1.25 9.16 14.12
CA GLN A 132 -0.06 9.79 14.24
C GLN A 132 -1.15 8.76 14.56
N PHE A 133 -1.01 7.54 14.05
CA PHE A 133 -1.90 6.43 14.35
C PHE A 133 -1.64 5.81 15.74
N LEU A 134 -0.38 5.65 16.14
CA LEU A 134 -0.03 5.09 17.46
C LEU A 134 -0.38 6.03 18.62
N TYR A 135 -0.17 7.35 18.48
CA TYR A 135 -0.58 8.32 19.50
C TYR A 135 -2.11 8.44 19.62
N ALA A 136 -2.85 8.30 18.51
CA ALA A 136 -4.31 8.23 18.56
C ALA A 136 -4.82 6.95 19.26
N SER A 137 -4.02 5.88 19.27
CA SER A 137 -4.35 4.62 19.94
C SER A 137 -3.87 4.53 21.39
N SER A 138 -2.80 5.24 21.77
CA SER A 138 -2.22 5.19 23.13
C SER A 138 -2.73 6.28 24.07
N ALA A 139 -3.33 7.36 23.54
CA ALA A 139 -3.98 8.39 24.35
C ALA A 139 -5.38 7.97 24.80
N GLY A 140 -5.49 6.74 25.31
CA GLY A 140 -6.66 6.25 26.02
C GLY A 140 -6.80 6.96 27.37
N ASP A 141 -7.25 8.22 27.32
CA ASP A 141 -8.07 8.77 28.39
C ASP A 141 -9.53 8.69 27.94
N THR A 142 -10.29 8.00 28.77
CA THR A 142 -11.61 7.45 28.48
C THR A 142 -12.70 8.51 28.56
N SER A 143 -13.61 8.43 27.58
CA SER A 143 -14.98 8.96 27.53
C SER A 143 -15.19 10.27 26.73
N ASN A 144 -15.99 10.13 25.67
CA ASN A 144 -16.75 11.16 24.94
C ASN A 144 -16.14 11.99 23.80
N VAL A 145 -14.85 11.94 23.47
CA VAL A 145 -14.31 12.77 22.35
C VAL A 145 -13.78 11.96 21.16
N VAL A 146 -13.30 10.73 21.34
CA VAL A 146 -12.58 9.98 20.29
C VAL A 146 -13.49 9.32 19.25
N ASN A 147 -14.80 9.25 19.47
CA ASN A 147 -15.74 8.75 18.45
C ASN A 147 -16.07 9.78 17.35
N ARG A 148 -15.59 11.03 17.44
CA ARG A 148 -15.85 12.02 16.38
C ARG A 148 -14.75 12.07 15.33
N ASN A 149 -13.46 12.04 15.68
CA ASN A 149 -12.42 12.42 14.72
C ASN A 149 -12.02 11.31 13.72
N GLY A 150 -11.86 10.07 14.18
CA GLY A 150 -11.61 8.91 13.31
C GLY A 150 -12.84 8.56 12.47
N LEU A 151 -14.01 8.61 13.09
CA LEU A 151 -15.29 8.50 12.39
C LEU A 151 -15.44 9.65 11.38
N THR A 152 -15.05 10.89 11.70
CA THR A 152 -15.13 12.01 10.75
C THR A 152 -14.20 11.83 9.56
N ALA A 153 -12.98 11.30 9.73
CA ALA A 153 -12.08 11.08 8.59
C ALA A 153 -12.65 10.00 7.65
N LEU A 154 -13.17 8.90 8.22
CA LEU A 154 -13.84 7.84 7.46
C LEU A 154 -15.17 8.31 6.86
N THR A 155 -15.96 9.13 7.55
CA THR A 155 -17.20 9.68 7.02
C THR A 155 -16.94 10.79 6.01
N CYS A 156 -15.87 11.58 6.13
CA CYS A 156 -15.49 12.56 5.11
C CYS A 156 -15.04 11.85 3.84
N TYR A 157 -14.31 10.74 3.95
CA TYR A 157 -13.93 9.92 2.80
C TYR A 157 -15.13 9.19 2.19
N ALA A 158 -16.00 8.61 3.02
CA ALA A 158 -17.24 7.99 2.56
C ALA A 158 -18.19 9.02 1.92
N ALA A 159 -18.27 10.24 2.47
CA ALA A 159 -19.08 11.33 1.94
C ALA A 159 -18.51 11.89 0.64
N SER A 160 -17.18 11.93 0.45
CA SER A 160 -16.59 12.34 -0.83
C SER A 160 -16.84 11.29 -1.92
N CYS A 161 -16.71 10.00 -1.58
CA CYS A 161 -17.08 8.90 -2.50
C CYS A 161 -18.57 8.90 -2.83
N ALA A 162 -19.45 9.09 -1.84
CA ALA A 162 -20.89 9.19 -2.04
C ALA A 162 -21.26 10.44 -2.87
N GLY A 163 -20.59 11.57 -2.63
CA GLY A 163 -20.76 12.79 -3.40
C GLY A 163 -20.39 12.62 -4.87
N MET A 164 -19.30 11.92 -5.18
CA MET A 164 -18.93 11.58 -6.56
C MET A 164 -19.95 10.65 -7.23
N LEU A 165 -20.45 9.64 -6.51
CA LEU A 165 -21.47 8.73 -7.04
C LEU A 165 -22.81 9.45 -7.27
N ILE A 166 -23.25 10.31 -6.35
CA ILE A 166 -24.48 11.10 -6.47
C ILE A 166 -24.35 12.13 -7.59
N ALA A 167 -23.23 12.84 -7.69
CA ALA A 167 -22.98 13.76 -8.80
C ALA A 167 -23.02 13.03 -10.14
N TRP A 168 -22.35 11.88 -10.27
CA TRP A 168 -22.41 11.07 -11.48
C TRP A 168 -23.84 10.67 -11.84
N TYR A 169 -24.63 10.24 -10.84
CA TYR A 169 -26.02 9.82 -11.04
C TYR A 169 -26.96 10.97 -11.41
N LEU A 170 -26.73 12.17 -10.86
CA LEU A 170 -27.54 13.37 -11.15
C LEU A 170 -27.18 14.04 -12.47
N TYR A 171 -25.90 14.03 -12.86
CA TYR A 171 -25.45 14.64 -14.10
C TYR A 171 -25.57 13.71 -15.32
N SER A 172 -25.65 12.40 -15.13
CA SER A 172 -25.81 11.44 -16.23
C SER A 172 -27.08 11.69 -17.08
N PRO A 173 -28.27 11.94 -16.51
CA PRO A 173 -29.47 12.25 -17.30
C PRO A 173 -29.39 13.60 -18.03
N ALA A 174 -28.73 14.60 -17.43
CA ALA A 174 -28.54 15.92 -18.06
C ALA A 174 -27.57 15.84 -19.25
N ILE A 175 -26.53 15.00 -19.18
CA ILE A 175 -25.63 14.70 -20.30
C ILE A 175 -26.41 13.99 -21.43
N ILE A 176 -27.31 13.07 -21.09
CA ILE A 176 -28.17 12.38 -22.08
C ILE A 176 -29.14 13.37 -22.76
N ALA A 177 -29.77 14.26 -22.00
CA ALA A 177 -30.71 15.26 -22.54
C ALA A 177 -30.00 16.35 -23.36
N TYR A 178 -28.80 16.77 -22.96
CA TYR A 178 -27.99 17.77 -23.67
C TYR A 178 -27.48 17.26 -25.02
N MET A 179 -27.32 15.94 -25.20
CA MET A 179 -26.96 15.35 -26.49
C MET A 179 -28.12 15.26 -27.50
N GLY A 180 -29.33 15.73 -27.14
CA GLY A 180 -30.24 16.48 -28.03
C GLY A 180 -30.67 15.92 -29.39
N GLY A 181 -30.40 14.66 -29.70
CA GLY A 181 -30.74 14.04 -30.98
C GLY A 181 -31.25 12.63 -30.76
N SER A 182 -32.15 12.17 -31.63
CA SER A 182 -32.59 10.78 -31.75
C SER A 182 -31.44 9.82 -31.44
N VAL A 183 -31.53 9.14 -30.30
CA VAL A 183 -30.51 8.23 -29.78
C VAL A 183 -30.66 6.94 -30.59
N ASP A 184 -29.98 6.85 -31.73
CA ASP A 184 -29.93 5.62 -32.53
C ASP A 184 -29.36 4.48 -31.66
N ASP A 185 -29.87 3.25 -31.82
CA ASP A 185 -29.58 2.09 -30.94
C ASP A 185 -28.08 1.86 -30.66
N ALA A 186 -27.19 2.24 -31.59
CA ALA A 186 -25.74 2.15 -31.42
C ALA A 186 -25.18 3.00 -30.27
N SER A 187 -25.84 4.10 -29.90
CA SER A 187 -25.40 5.00 -28.82
C SER A 187 -25.77 4.49 -27.43
N GLN A 188 -26.80 3.63 -27.31
CA GLN A 188 -27.11 2.96 -26.04
C GLN A 188 -26.04 1.95 -25.63
N HIS A 189 -25.47 1.22 -26.57
CA HIS A 189 -24.41 0.24 -26.29
C HIS A 189 -23.13 0.90 -25.75
N HIS A 190 -22.74 2.05 -26.30
CA HIS A 190 -21.57 2.79 -25.82
C HIS A 190 -21.77 3.28 -24.38
N PHE A 191 -22.97 3.75 -24.04
CA PHE A 191 -23.29 4.19 -22.68
C PHE A 191 -23.17 3.04 -21.65
N VAL A 192 -23.68 1.85 -21.98
CA VAL A 192 -23.56 0.66 -21.12
C VAL A 192 -22.10 0.26 -20.92
N ILE A 193 -21.27 0.36 -21.96
CA ILE A 193 -19.82 0.08 -21.86
C ILE A 193 -19.12 1.09 -20.94
N TYR A 194 -19.44 2.38 -21.05
CA TYR A 194 -18.85 3.40 -20.15
C TYR A 194 -19.24 3.19 -18.69
N GLN A 195 -20.50 2.80 -18.42
CA GLN A 195 -20.92 2.44 -17.06
C GLN A 195 -20.16 1.23 -16.51
N LEU A 196 -19.98 0.19 -17.34
CA LEU A 196 -19.21 -1.01 -16.97
C LEU A 196 -17.74 -0.69 -16.70
N LEU A 197 -17.09 0.10 -17.56
CA LEU A 197 -15.70 0.51 -17.37
C LEU A 197 -15.53 1.37 -16.11
N PHE A 198 -16.49 2.24 -15.81
CA PHE A 198 -16.48 3.02 -14.57
C PHE A 198 -16.62 2.13 -13.33
N LEU A 199 -17.54 1.17 -13.34
CA LEU A 199 -17.70 0.20 -12.25
C LEU A 199 -16.44 -0.65 -12.04
N ILE A 200 -15.80 -1.10 -13.12
CA ILE A 200 -14.53 -1.83 -13.06
C ILE A 200 -13.44 -0.95 -12.45
N ALA A 201 -13.35 0.32 -12.86
CA ALA A 201 -12.34 1.26 -12.37
C ALA A 201 -12.49 1.57 -10.87
N ILE A 202 -13.71 1.66 -10.35
CA ILE A 202 -13.95 1.93 -8.92
C ILE A 202 -13.94 0.67 -8.04
N SER A 203 -14.01 -0.53 -8.62
CA SER A 203 -14.03 -1.79 -7.87
C SER A 203 -12.85 -2.00 -6.90
N PRO A 204 -11.59 -1.65 -7.23
CA PRO A 204 -10.47 -1.83 -6.31
C PRO A 204 -10.56 -0.87 -5.12
N LEU A 205 -11.13 0.33 -5.35
CA LEU A 205 -11.34 1.34 -4.32
C LEU A 205 -12.40 0.86 -3.31
N ILE A 206 -13.53 0.36 -3.80
CA ILE A 206 -14.61 -0.19 -2.98
C ILE A 206 -14.09 -1.40 -2.18
N ASN A 207 -13.36 -2.30 -2.82
CA ASN A 207 -12.77 -3.47 -2.16
C ASN A 207 -11.72 -3.09 -1.11
N GLY A 208 -10.90 -2.07 -1.35
CA GLY A 208 -9.94 -1.56 -0.38
C GLY A 208 -10.61 -0.97 0.85
N VAL A 209 -11.66 -0.16 0.66
CA VAL A 209 -12.44 0.42 1.76
C VAL A 209 -13.16 -0.67 2.55
N LEU A 210 -13.80 -1.63 1.88
CA LEU A 210 -14.52 -2.72 2.53
C LEU A 210 -13.57 -3.60 3.36
N ARG A 211 -12.38 -3.94 2.83
CA ARG A 211 -11.36 -4.68 3.57
C ARG A 211 -10.85 -3.92 4.79
N SER A 212 -10.64 -2.61 4.67
CA SER A 212 -10.22 -1.77 5.79
C SER A 212 -11.29 -1.72 6.90
N ILE A 213 -12.57 -1.58 6.52
CA ILE A 213 -13.70 -1.61 7.45
C ILE A 213 -13.81 -2.97 8.13
N LEU A 214 -13.79 -4.07 7.37
CA LEU A 214 -13.86 -5.43 7.92
C LEU A 214 -12.67 -5.75 8.83
N PHE A 215 -11.47 -5.31 8.48
CA PHE A 215 -10.29 -5.47 9.31
C PHE A 215 -10.42 -4.68 10.63
N THR A 216 -10.93 -3.45 10.57
CA THR A 216 -11.15 -2.60 11.75
C THR A 216 -12.22 -3.19 12.66
N ILE A 217 -13.34 -3.67 12.09
CA ILE A 217 -14.42 -4.32 12.85
C ILE A 217 -13.94 -5.66 13.44
N GLY A 218 -13.21 -6.47 12.68
CA GLY A 218 -12.64 -7.74 13.14
C GLY A 218 -11.68 -7.56 14.31
N ARG A 219 -10.94 -6.44 14.35
CA ARG A 219 -10.06 -6.10 15.48
C ARG A 219 -10.83 -5.59 16.70
N ALA A 220 -11.96 -4.92 16.50
CA ALA A 220 -12.81 -4.41 17.57
C ALA A 220 -13.71 -5.51 18.19
N SER A 221 -13.95 -6.61 17.47
CA SER A 221 -14.87 -7.67 17.84
C SER A 221 -14.14 -8.93 18.34
N ALA A 222 -13.58 -8.87 19.56
CA ALA A 222 -13.21 -10.09 20.29
C ALA A 222 -14.44 -10.77 20.95
N ASP A 223 -15.60 -10.10 21.00
CA ASP A 223 -16.81 -10.61 21.62
C ASP A 223 -17.77 -11.27 20.61
N SER A 224 -18.19 -12.49 20.93
CA SER A 224 -18.96 -13.43 20.10
C SER A 224 -20.34 -12.94 19.62
N HIS A 225 -20.83 -11.80 20.09
CA HIS A 225 -22.17 -11.28 19.78
C HIS A 225 -22.25 -10.43 18.49
N PHE A 226 -21.14 -10.00 17.90
CA PHE A 226 -21.15 -9.11 16.72
C PHE A 226 -21.13 -9.82 15.36
N MET A 227 -20.74 -11.10 15.32
CA MET A 227 -20.70 -11.89 14.07
C MET A 227 -22.04 -11.96 13.30
N PRO A 228 -23.21 -12.11 13.95
CA PRO A 228 -24.50 -12.12 13.24
C PRO A 228 -24.83 -10.78 12.58
N ILE A 229 -24.41 -9.67 13.19
CA ILE A 229 -24.67 -8.30 12.68
C ILE A 229 -23.80 -8.03 11.45
N ILE A 230 -22.53 -8.44 11.48
CA ILE A 230 -21.62 -8.33 10.34
C ILE A 230 -22.13 -9.18 9.17
N ALA A 231 -22.58 -10.41 9.43
CA ALA A 231 -23.18 -11.27 8.41
C ALA A 231 -24.46 -10.65 7.81
N LEU A 232 -25.31 -10.04 8.64
CA LEU A 232 -26.53 -9.36 8.19
C LEU A 232 -26.23 -8.10 7.37
N LEU A 233 -25.17 -7.35 7.72
CA LEU A 233 -24.74 -6.15 6.99
C LEU A 233 -24.14 -6.52 5.62
N VAL A 234 -23.31 -7.57 5.57
CA VAL A 234 -22.78 -8.11 4.30
C VAL A 234 -23.92 -8.63 3.42
N TYR A 235 -24.91 -9.32 4.00
CA TYR A 235 -26.11 -9.79 3.31
C TYR A 235 -27.00 -8.64 2.82
N ALA A 236 -27.17 -7.58 3.60
CA ALA A 236 -27.93 -6.40 3.21
C ALA A 236 -27.27 -5.63 2.06
N ILE A 237 -25.94 -5.47 2.09
CA ILE A 237 -25.19 -4.79 1.02
C ILE A 237 -25.22 -5.61 -0.28
N SER A 238 -25.18 -6.93 -0.19
CA SER A 238 -25.31 -7.80 -1.37
C SER A 238 -26.76 -7.96 -1.86
N GLY A 239 -27.76 -7.80 -0.98
CA GLY A 239 -29.19 -7.87 -1.32
C GLY A 239 -29.82 -6.57 -1.81
N LEU A 240 -29.30 -5.41 -1.43
CA LEU A 240 -29.84 -4.08 -1.81
C LEU A 240 -29.63 -3.70 -3.29
N GLY A 241 -28.91 -4.52 -4.06
CA GLY A 241 -28.84 -4.39 -5.52
C GLY A 241 -30.11 -4.87 -6.26
N PHE A 242 -31.10 -5.39 -5.53
CA PHE A 242 -32.31 -5.98 -6.09
C PHE A 242 -33.54 -5.20 -5.63
N PHE A 243 -33.99 -4.22 -6.42
CA PHE A 243 -35.41 -3.99 -6.75
C PHE A 243 -35.53 -2.83 -7.76
N SER A 244 -36.37 -3.06 -8.77
CA SER A 244 -36.95 -2.09 -9.71
C SER A 244 -36.25 -1.87 -11.06
N SER A 245 -36.61 -2.70 -12.06
CA SER A 245 -37.23 -2.20 -13.30
C SER A 245 -37.77 -3.38 -14.13
N LYS A 246 -39.03 -3.27 -14.56
CA LYS A 246 -39.80 -4.33 -15.21
C LYS A 246 -39.63 -4.37 -16.74
N ARG A 247 -38.49 -3.94 -17.29
CA ARG A 247 -38.25 -3.95 -18.76
C ARG A 247 -36.82 -4.36 -19.09
N SER A 248 -36.73 -5.27 -20.07
CA SER A 248 -35.52 -5.89 -20.64
C SER A 248 -34.96 -7.07 -19.83
N GLN A 249 -35.38 -8.28 -20.21
CA GLN A 249 -35.16 -9.52 -19.46
C GLN A 249 -33.97 -10.37 -19.96
N GLU A 250 -33.23 -9.93 -20.99
CA GLU A 250 -32.20 -10.79 -21.61
C GLU A 250 -30.74 -10.31 -21.38
N GLY A 251 -30.49 -9.00 -21.30
CA GLY A 251 -29.13 -8.47 -21.06
C GLY A 251 -28.75 -8.31 -19.57
N SER A 252 -29.73 -8.08 -18.71
CA SER A 252 -29.54 -7.84 -17.27
C SER A 252 -29.18 -9.12 -16.51
N ILE A 253 -29.68 -10.28 -16.94
CA ILE A 253 -29.38 -11.58 -16.30
C ILE A 253 -27.88 -11.92 -16.39
N PHE A 254 -27.21 -11.61 -17.52
CA PHE A 254 -25.80 -11.93 -17.71
C PHE A 254 -24.87 -11.09 -16.82
N VAL A 255 -25.16 -9.79 -16.67
CA VAL A 255 -24.39 -8.89 -15.79
C VAL A 255 -24.62 -9.24 -14.31
N ILE A 256 -25.84 -9.64 -13.94
CA ILE A 256 -26.19 -10.09 -12.59
C ILE A 256 -25.45 -11.38 -12.20
N ILE A 257 -25.35 -12.35 -13.11
CA ILE A 257 -24.61 -13.60 -12.85
C ILE A 257 -23.11 -13.31 -12.69
N LEU A 258 -22.53 -12.44 -13.52
CA LEU A 258 -21.09 -12.14 -13.48
C LEU A 258 -20.68 -11.32 -12.24
N THR A 259 -21.45 -10.29 -11.88
CA THR A 259 -21.16 -9.48 -10.68
C THR A 259 -21.46 -10.27 -9.40
N GLY A 260 -22.57 -11.02 -9.35
CA GLY A 260 -22.90 -11.87 -8.22
C GLY A 260 -21.85 -12.95 -7.94
N THR A 261 -21.33 -13.61 -8.99
CA THR A 261 -20.29 -14.64 -8.83
C THR A 261 -18.95 -14.07 -8.37
N PHE A 262 -18.53 -12.89 -8.84
CA PHE A 262 -17.30 -12.25 -8.36
C PHE A 262 -17.38 -11.90 -6.87
N PHE A 263 -18.48 -11.29 -6.42
CA PHE A 263 -18.68 -11.00 -5.00
C PHE A 263 -18.82 -12.27 -4.16
N PHE A 264 -19.44 -13.32 -4.69
CA PHE A 264 -19.60 -14.59 -3.99
C PHE A 264 -18.25 -15.32 -3.80
N ILE A 265 -17.38 -15.32 -4.82
CA ILE A 265 -16.04 -15.93 -4.73
C ILE A 265 -15.17 -15.18 -3.71
N ASP A 266 -15.14 -13.85 -3.76
CA ASP A 266 -14.35 -13.05 -2.81
C ASP A 266 -14.86 -13.22 -1.37
N THR A 267 -16.18 -13.33 -1.18
CA THR A 267 -16.79 -13.59 0.13
C THR A 267 -16.44 -14.99 0.64
N ILE A 268 -16.45 -16.01 -0.22
CA ILE A 268 -16.02 -17.38 0.13
C ILE A 268 -14.53 -17.41 0.50
N VAL A 269 -13.67 -16.72 -0.26
CA VAL A 269 -12.23 -16.67 0.03
C VAL A 269 -11.98 -15.98 1.37
N ALA A 270 -12.67 -14.87 1.66
CA ALA A 270 -12.59 -14.19 2.95
C ALA A 270 -13.09 -15.08 4.10
N LEU A 271 -14.20 -15.80 3.91
CA LEU A 271 -14.75 -16.72 4.90
C LEU A 271 -13.81 -17.91 5.17
N LEU A 272 -13.23 -18.51 4.13
CA LEU A 272 -12.24 -19.58 4.25
C LEU A 272 -10.96 -19.11 4.95
N PHE A 273 -10.54 -17.87 4.69
CA PHE A 273 -9.39 -17.28 5.37
C PHE A 273 -9.67 -17.07 6.86
N LEU A 274 -10.85 -16.58 7.22
CA LEU A 274 -11.28 -16.42 8.62
C LEU A 274 -11.42 -17.78 9.33
N LEU A 275 -12.00 -18.79 8.69
CA LEU A 275 -12.10 -20.15 9.24
C LEU A 275 -10.72 -20.81 9.45
N ARG A 276 -9.72 -20.47 8.62
CA ARG A 276 -8.35 -20.96 8.79
C ARG A 276 -7.64 -20.34 9.98
N ILE A 277 -7.95 -19.08 10.29
CA ILE A 277 -7.41 -18.38 11.47
C ILE A 277 -8.02 -18.97 12.75
N THR A 278 -9.34 -19.14 12.82
CA THR A 278 -10.00 -19.68 14.02
C THR A 278 -9.64 -21.14 14.31
N LYS A 279 -9.36 -21.94 13.27
CA LYS A 279 -8.88 -23.33 13.45
C LYS A 279 -7.44 -23.41 13.98
N LYS A 280 -6.60 -22.40 13.74
CA LYS A 280 -5.24 -22.36 14.30
C LYS A 280 -5.26 -22.04 15.79
N GLU A 281 -6.21 -21.23 16.26
CA GLU A 281 -6.32 -20.86 17.67
C GLU A 281 -6.87 -22.00 18.54
N THR A 282 -7.77 -22.83 18.00
CA THR A 282 -8.33 -23.99 18.72
C THR A 282 -7.34 -25.15 18.93
N ILE A 283 -6.26 -25.23 18.16
CA ILE A 283 -5.22 -26.27 18.31
C ILE A 283 -4.19 -25.89 19.39
N ILE A 284 -4.13 -24.61 19.78
CA ILE A 284 -3.15 -24.10 20.75
C ILE A 284 -3.67 -24.19 22.20
N THR A 285 -4.98 -24.35 22.40
CA THR A 285 -5.60 -24.40 23.73
C THR A 285 -5.80 -25.80 24.32
N ASP A 286 -5.33 -26.87 23.66
CA ASP A 286 -5.47 -28.26 24.12
C ASP A 286 -4.11 -28.96 24.35
N LYS A 287 -3.13 -28.21 24.89
CA LYS A 287 -1.83 -28.71 25.38
C LYS A 287 -1.47 -28.10 26.73
#